data_AF-A0A7R6Z5Q1-F1
#
_entry.id   AF-A0A7R6Z5Q1-F1
#
_cell.length_a   1.000
_cell.length_b   1.000
_cell.length_c   1.000
_cell.angle_alpha   90.00
_cell.angle_beta   90.00
_cell.angle_gamma   90.00
#
_symmetry.space_group_name_H-M   'P 1'
#
loop_
_entity.id
_entity.type
_entity.pdbx_description
1 polymer ?
#
loop_
_entity_poly.entity_id
_entity_poly.type
_entity_poly.pdbx_seq_one_letter_code
_entity_poly.pdbx_strand_id
1 'polypeptide(L)'
;MTYELPFDDAHEPYHASSPTDRVILELQMYGHRPHQDEPDARPLPDDEVIRAGLAGIVETFAGMLGDTRLEPDLDDLLWSFANVFHRAAERVARSLDRNEEAQRSSQQEQDGSEVKSVELERLTAEGITYIERRNVLEIMRDEAADLYEAQTGSAWRPRTGSKVSHQAMTAAVIDSRDFLAARRHAETEVLVPAGTKIAFAGGLDCNDHDRIWDALDKAREKHPDMVLLHGGSPRGAERIAACWAENRKITQIAFKPDWNRHAKAAPFRRNDQLGVGSG
;
A
#
# COMPACT_ATOMS: atom_id res chain seq x y z
N MET A 1 45.84 -73.21 15.34
CA MET A 1 45.29 -72.55 16.54
C MET A 1 44.59 -71.30 16.05
N THR A 2 43.31 -71.42 15.72
CA THR A 2 42.45 -70.35 15.20
C THR A 2 41.98 -69.50 16.36
N TYR A 3 42.40 -68.24 16.40
CA TYR A 3 41.86 -67.24 17.33
C TYR A 3 40.57 -66.68 16.71
N GLU A 4 39.42 -67.15 17.17
CA GLU A 4 38.14 -66.49 16.94
C GLU A 4 38.08 -65.25 17.84
N LEU A 5 38.04 -64.06 17.23
CA LEU A 5 37.68 -62.83 17.93
C LEU A 5 36.18 -62.90 18.24
N PRO A 6 35.75 -62.62 19.49
CA PRO A 6 34.33 -62.57 19.79
C PRO A 6 33.68 -61.44 18.98
N PHE A 7 32.60 -61.75 18.28
CA PHE A 7 31.73 -60.74 17.68
C PHE A 7 31.20 -59.87 18.81
N ASP A 8 31.69 -58.63 18.88
CA ASP A 8 31.13 -57.62 19.76
C ASP A 8 29.78 -57.18 19.16
N ASP A 9 28.73 -57.95 19.45
CA ASP A 9 27.32 -57.58 19.23
C ASP A 9 26.91 -56.50 20.27
N ALA A 10 27.76 -55.50 20.49
CA ALA A 10 27.37 -54.28 21.16
C ALA A 10 26.34 -53.61 20.27
N HIS A 11 25.07 -53.89 20.55
CA HIS A 11 23.91 -53.28 19.92
C HIS A 11 24.11 -51.75 19.97
N GLU A 12 24.45 -51.14 18.83
CA GLU A 12 24.44 -49.68 18.71
C GLU A 12 23.03 -49.24 19.09
N PRO A 13 22.86 -48.46 20.17
CA PRO A 13 21.54 -48.03 20.57
C PRO A 13 20.94 -47.23 19.42
N TYR A 14 19.68 -47.52 19.06
CA TYR A 14 18.92 -46.73 18.10
C TYR A 14 19.09 -45.25 18.46
N HIS A 15 19.86 -44.52 17.64
CA HIS A 15 20.01 -43.08 17.82
C HIS A 15 18.66 -42.47 17.49
N ALA A 16 17.85 -42.20 18.52
CA ALA A 16 16.70 -41.33 18.38
C ALA A 16 17.20 -40.02 17.76
N SER A 17 16.58 -39.61 16.65
CA SER A 17 16.93 -38.40 15.88
C SER A 17 17.37 -37.27 16.81
N SER A 18 18.60 -36.79 16.62
CA SER A 18 19.18 -35.77 17.48
C SER A 18 18.38 -34.47 17.37
N PRO A 19 18.40 -33.59 18.38
CA PRO A 19 17.75 -32.28 18.30
C PRO A 19 18.18 -31.48 17.05
N THR A 20 19.45 -31.58 16.65
CA THR A 20 19.98 -30.96 15.43
C THR A 20 19.39 -31.57 14.16
N ASP A 21 19.23 -32.88 14.14
CA ASP A 21 18.67 -33.63 13.00
C ASP A 21 17.20 -33.28 12.77
N ARG A 22 16.43 -33.06 13.86
CA ARG A 22 15.06 -32.53 13.78
C ARG A 22 15.00 -31.11 13.24
N VAL A 23 15.89 -30.23 13.70
CA VAL A 23 15.97 -28.84 13.19
C VAL A 23 16.31 -28.83 11.71
N ILE A 24 17.25 -29.67 11.25
CA ILE A 24 17.60 -29.79 9.83
C ILE A 24 16.40 -30.30 9.01
N LEU A 25 15.68 -31.32 9.51
CA LEU A 25 14.49 -31.84 8.85
C LEU A 25 13.38 -30.78 8.74
N GLU A 26 13.15 -30.00 9.80
CA GLU A 26 12.18 -28.90 9.80
C GLU A 26 12.58 -27.80 8.81
N LEU A 27 13.87 -27.43 8.75
CA LEU A 27 14.38 -26.47 7.75
C LEU A 27 14.23 -26.98 6.32
N GLN A 28 14.43 -28.28 6.08
CA GLN A 28 14.24 -28.89 4.76
C GLN A 28 12.77 -28.97 4.35
N MET A 29 11.86 -29.25 5.30
CA MET A 29 10.42 -29.36 5.02
C MET A 29 9.73 -28.01 4.89
N TYR A 30 10.07 -27.04 5.75
CA TYR A 30 9.32 -25.79 5.89
C TYR A 30 10.10 -24.53 5.49
N GLY A 31 11.39 -24.68 5.19
CA GLY A 31 12.31 -23.58 4.95
C GLY A 31 12.67 -22.83 6.24
N HIS A 32 13.78 -22.09 6.22
CA HIS A 32 14.05 -21.11 7.27
C HIS A 32 13.00 -19.98 7.18
N ARG A 33 12.25 -19.79 8.28
CA ARG A 33 11.39 -18.63 8.47
C ARG A 33 12.06 -17.76 9.53
N PRO A 34 12.48 -16.54 9.18
CA PRO A 34 13.00 -15.60 10.17
C PRO A 34 12.02 -15.50 11.34
N HIS A 35 12.55 -15.50 12.57
CA HIS A 35 11.74 -15.19 13.73
C HIS A 35 11.18 -13.77 13.63
N GLN A 36 10.17 -13.41 14.42
CA GLN A 36 9.59 -12.06 14.38
C GLN A 36 10.63 -10.95 14.62
N ASP A 37 11.77 -11.29 15.23
CA ASP A 37 12.85 -10.38 15.60
C ASP A 37 14.04 -10.39 14.62
N GLU A 38 14.02 -11.23 13.58
CA GLU A 38 15.09 -11.32 12.59
C GLU A 38 14.66 -10.73 11.24
N PRO A 39 15.52 -9.94 10.57
CA PRO A 39 15.24 -9.44 9.23
C PRO A 39 14.97 -10.58 8.24
N ASP A 40 13.89 -10.45 7.46
CA ASP A 40 13.56 -11.43 6.42
C ASP A 40 14.37 -11.16 5.16
N ALA A 41 15.36 -12.01 4.90
CA ALA A 41 16.28 -11.86 3.77
C ALA A 41 15.69 -12.25 2.40
N ARG A 42 14.43 -12.73 2.34
CA ARG A 42 13.81 -13.12 1.07
C ARG A 42 13.53 -11.88 0.20
N PRO A 43 13.79 -11.95 -1.11
CA PRO A 43 13.56 -10.82 -2.00
C PRO A 43 12.06 -10.53 -2.16
N LEU A 44 11.74 -9.27 -2.42
CA LEU A 44 10.43 -8.86 -2.92
C LEU A 44 10.23 -9.38 -4.35
N PRO A 45 8.97 -9.60 -4.79
CA PRO A 45 8.71 -9.96 -6.18
C PRO A 45 9.10 -8.81 -7.13
N ASP A 46 9.70 -9.17 -8.27
CA ASP A 46 10.05 -8.21 -9.31
C ASP A 46 8.81 -7.59 -9.98
N ASP A 47 8.90 -6.32 -10.37
CA ASP A 47 7.79 -5.57 -11.01
C ASP A 47 7.22 -6.28 -12.25
N GLU A 48 8.08 -6.91 -13.05
CA GLU A 48 7.65 -7.66 -14.25
C GLU A 48 6.84 -8.90 -13.87
N VAL A 49 7.25 -9.61 -12.82
CA VAL A 49 6.54 -10.79 -12.28
C VAL A 49 5.19 -10.36 -11.71
N ILE A 50 5.14 -9.22 -10.99
CA ILE A 50 3.90 -8.64 -10.49
C ILE A 50 2.95 -8.33 -11.64
N ARG A 51 3.41 -7.57 -12.65
CA ARG A 51 2.59 -7.18 -13.80
C ARG A 51 2.03 -8.38 -14.54
N ALA A 52 2.89 -9.33 -14.90
CA ALA A 52 2.49 -10.53 -15.63
C ALA A 52 1.48 -11.38 -14.82
N GLY A 53 1.73 -11.54 -13.51
CA GLY A 53 0.84 -12.30 -12.64
C GLY A 53 -0.54 -11.66 -12.49
N LEU A 54 -0.59 -10.34 -12.25
CA LEU A 54 -1.86 -9.62 -12.11
C LEU A 54 -2.65 -9.59 -13.42
N ALA A 55 -1.98 -9.36 -14.55
CA ALA A 55 -2.60 -9.39 -15.87
C ALA A 55 -3.24 -10.76 -16.15
N GLY A 56 -2.52 -11.85 -15.89
CA GLY A 56 -3.04 -13.20 -16.09
C GLY A 56 -4.26 -13.53 -15.22
N ILE A 57 -4.29 -13.05 -13.97
CA ILE A 57 -5.46 -13.22 -13.08
C ILE A 57 -6.68 -12.47 -13.64
N VAL A 58 -6.50 -11.20 -14.03
CA VAL A 58 -7.59 -10.38 -14.57
C VAL A 58 -8.10 -10.95 -15.89
N GLU A 59 -7.21 -11.34 -16.81
CA GLU A 59 -7.58 -11.96 -18.08
C GLU A 59 -8.36 -13.26 -17.87
N THR A 60 -7.92 -14.10 -16.92
CA THR A 60 -8.63 -15.34 -16.58
C THR A 60 -10.03 -15.06 -16.01
N PHE A 61 -10.17 -14.06 -15.13
CA PHE A 61 -11.47 -13.66 -14.58
C PHE A 61 -12.40 -13.13 -15.68
N ALA A 62 -11.89 -12.24 -16.53
CA ALA A 62 -12.64 -11.66 -17.63
C ALA A 62 -13.06 -12.73 -18.65
N GLY A 63 -12.18 -13.64 -19.03
CA GLY A 63 -12.49 -14.72 -19.96
C GLY A 63 -13.43 -15.79 -19.39
N MET A 64 -13.37 -16.06 -18.09
CA MET A 64 -14.26 -17.03 -17.43
C MET A 64 -15.69 -16.50 -17.27
N LEU A 65 -15.85 -15.20 -16.99
CA LEU A 65 -17.15 -14.59 -16.67
C LEU A 65 -17.75 -13.81 -17.84
N GLY A 66 -16.95 -13.34 -18.78
CA GLY A 66 -17.41 -12.64 -19.98
C GLY A 66 -18.30 -13.52 -20.85
N ASP A 67 -19.30 -12.91 -21.48
CA ASP A 67 -20.34 -13.59 -22.27
C ASP A 67 -21.16 -14.63 -21.49
N THR A 68 -21.11 -14.57 -20.15
CA THR A 68 -21.91 -15.42 -19.27
C THR A 68 -22.95 -14.62 -18.50
N ARG A 69 -23.86 -15.31 -17.81
CA ARG A 69 -24.83 -14.66 -16.91
C ARG A 69 -24.17 -13.97 -15.69
N LEU A 70 -22.89 -14.21 -15.45
CA LEU A 70 -22.11 -13.59 -14.37
C LEU A 70 -21.27 -12.40 -14.85
N GLU A 71 -21.31 -12.06 -16.13
CA GLU A 71 -20.62 -10.87 -16.66
C GLU A 71 -20.99 -9.57 -15.90
N PRO A 72 -22.26 -9.34 -15.47
CA PRO A 72 -22.59 -8.16 -14.69
C PRO A 72 -21.86 -8.05 -13.34
N ASP A 73 -21.39 -9.16 -12.77
CA ASP A 73 -20.65 -9.18 -11.51
C ASP A 73 -19.14 -8.90 -11.69
N LEU A 74 -18.64 -8.92 -12.94
CA LEU A 74 -17.21 -8.78 -13.24
C LEU A 74 -16.65 -7.42 -12.79
N ASP A 75 -17.40 -6.33 -12.97
CA ASP A 75 -16.98 -4.98 -12.54
C ASP A 75 -16.67 -4.93 -11.04
N ASP A 76 -17.61 -5.38 -10.20
CA ASP A 76 -17.44 -5.37 -8.74
C ASP A 76 -16.34 -6.32 -8.26
N LEU A 77 -16.15 -7.46 -8.95
CA LEU A 77 -15.10 -8.43 -8.66
C LEU A 77 -13.71 -7.85 -8.97
N LEU A 78 -13.52 -7.27 -10.15
CA LEU A 78 -12.25 -6.65 -10.54
C LEU A 78 -11.95 -5.40 -9.71
N TRP A 79 -12.97 -4.61 -9.37
CA TRP A 79 -12.81 -3.49 -8.44
C TRP A 79 -12.32 -3.98 -7.07
N SER A 80 -12.88 -5.09 -6.58
CA SER A 80 -12.51 -5.68 -5.29
C SER A 80 -11.10 -6.25 -5.32
N PHE A 81 -10.66 -6.80 -6.46
CA PHE A 81 -9.32 -7.32 -6.64
C PHE A 81 -8.24 -6.24 -6.41
N ALA A 82 -8.33 -5.10 -7.08
CA ALA A 82 -7.43 -3.96 -6.83
C ALA A 82 -7.55 -3.45 -5.38
N ASN A 83 -8.75 -3.46 -4.82
CA ASN A 83 -9.01 -3.02 -3.44
C ASN A 83 -8.36 -3.92 -2.37
N VAL A 84 -8.10 -5.20 -2.64
CA VAL A 84 -7.39 -6.09 -1.71
C VAL A 84 -5.97 -5.56 -1.44
N PHE A 85 -5.24 -5.16 -2.49
CA PHE A 85 -3.89 -4.60 -2.36
C PHE A 85 -3.90 -3.25 -1.67
N HIS A 86 -4.86 -2.39 -2.00
CA HIS A 86 -5.05 -1.11 -1.32
C HIS A 86 -5.23 -1.27 0.20
N ARG A 87 -6.12 -2.16 0.63
CA ARG A 87 -6.35 -2.44 2.05
C ARG A 87 -5.16 -3.11 2.73
N ALA A 88 -4.39 -3.91 2.00
CA ALA A 88 -3.16 -4.50 2.51
C ALA A 88 -2.09 -3.42 2.75
N ALA A 89 -1.89 -2.51 1.80
CA ALA A 89 -0.96 -1.38 1.93
C ALA A 89 -1.31 -0.51 3.15
N GLU A 90 -2.59 -0.19 3.38
CA GLU A 90 -3.03 0.58 4.56
C GLU A 90 -2.83 -0.17 5.89
N ARG A 91 -2.91 -1.50 5.91
CA ARG A 91 -2.58 -2.29 7.11
C ARG A 91 -1.09 -2.20 7.41
N VAL A 92 -0.25 -2.31 6.40
CA VAL A 92 1.21 -2.19 6.52
C VAL A 92 1.59 -0.77 6.93
N ALA A 93 1.00 0.26 6.33
CA ALA A 93 1.22 1.66 6.70
C ALA A 93 0.93 1.92 8.18
N ARG A 94 -0.19 1.41 8.71
CA ARG A 94 -0.47 1.53 10.16
C ARG A 94 0.55 0.81 11.04
N SER A 95 1.15 -0.29 10.57
CA SER A 95 2.23 -0.95 11.30
C SER A 95 3.52 -0.15 11.24
N LEU A 96 3.82 0.46 10.10
CA LEU A 96 4.93 1.40 9.94
C LEU A 96 4.78 2.58 10.91
N ASP A 97 3.60 3.21 10.98
CA ASP A 97 3.34 4.32 11.91
C ASP A 97 3.65 3.97 13.37
N ARG A 98 3.24 2.76 13.81
CA ARG A 98 3.53 2.27 15.16
C ARG A 98 5.03 2.00 15.37
N ASN A 99 5.69 1.44 14.36
CA ASN A 99 7.13 1.20 14.41
C ASN A 99 7.91 2.53 14.46
N GLU A 100 7.48 3.57 13.73
CA GLU A 100 8.09 4.90 13.80
C GLU A 100 7.93 5.57 15.18
N GLU A 101 6.77 5.39 15.81
CA GLU A 101 6.55 5.84 17.18
C GLU A 101 7.48 5.11 18.15
N ALA A 102 7.63 3.79 18.01
CA ALA A 102 8.55 2.99 18.80
C ALA A 102 10.02 3.41 18.59
N GLN A 103 10.45 3.66 17.34
CA GLN A 103 11.78 4.19 17.04
C GLN A 103 12.02 5.53 17.74
N ARG A 104 11.03 6.43 17.74
CA ARG A 104 11.13 7.74 18.39
C ARG A 104 11.28 7.61 19.90
N SER A 105 10.47 6.78 20.54
CA SER A 105 10.58 6.51 21.97
C SER A 105 11.94 5.88 22.31
N SER A 106 12.36 4.89 21.53
CA SER A 106 13.67 4.23 21.70
C SER A 106 14.84 5.22 21.57
N GLN A 107 14.78 6.16 20.64
CA GLN A 107 15.80 7.23 20.50
C GLN A 107 15.85 8.16 21.71
N GLN A 108 14.71 8.50 22.31
CA GLN A 108 14.63 9.37 23.49
C GLN A 108 15.13 8.67 24.76
N GLU A 109 14.97 7.35 24.82
CA GLU A 109 15.37 6.52 25.96
C GLU A 109 16.82 6.04 25.90
N GLN A 110 17.59 6.42 24.87
CA GLN A 110 18.99 6.01 24.74
C GLN A 110 19.81 6.43 25.96
N ASP A 111 20.47 5.45 26.58
CA ASP A 111 21.34 5.61 27.74
C ASP A 111 22.80 5.23 27.43
N GLY A 112 23.10 4.92 26.17
CA GLY A 112 24.42 4.48 25.71
C GLY A 112 24.68 2.98 25.93
N SER A 113 23.71 2.20 26.41
CA SER A 113 23.84 0.74 26.48
C SER A 113 23.77 0.08 25.10
N GLU A 114 24.56 -0.97 24.91
CA GLU A 114 24.54 -1.80 23.71
C GLU A 114 23.14 -2.37 23.45
N VAL A 115 22.44 -2.79 24.51
CA VAL A 115 21.09 -3.36 24.43
C VAL A 115 20.11 -2.37 23.77
N LYS A 116 20.10 -1.09 24.19
CA LYS A 116 19.21 -0.09 23.58
C LYS A 116 19.63 0.32 22.18
N SER A 117 20.93 0.26 21.87
CA SER A 117 21.42 0.49 20.51
C SER A 117 20.93 -0.60 19.56
N VAL A 118 21.10 -1.87 19.94
CA VAL A 118 20.66 -3.03 19.15
C VAL A 118 19.14 -3.02 18.97
N GLU A 119 18.37 -2.65 19.99
CA GLU A 119 16.91 -2.56 19.87
C GLU A 119 16.48 -1.46 18.88
N LEU A 120 17.17 -0.31 18.86
CA LEU A 120 16.91 0.73 17.87
C LEU A 120 17.28 0.28 16.45
N GLU A 121 18.38 -0.45 16.28
CA GLU A 121 18.78 -1.05 15.00
C GLU A 121 17.72 -2.05 14.50
N ARG A 122 17.19 -2.90 15.40
CA ARG A 122 16.11 -3.84 15.10
C ARG A 122 14.85 -3.13 14.63
N LEU A 123 14.39 -2.12 15.37
CA LEU A 123 13.23 -1.31 15.00
C LEU A 123 13.42 -0.62 13.65
N THR A 124 14.65 -0.19 13.34
CA THR A 124 15.01 0.44 12.07
C THR A 124 14.91 -0.57 10.91
N ALA A 125 15.47 -1.77 11.08
CA ALA A 125 15.39 -2.84 10.08
C ALA A 125 13.94 -3.28 9.81
N GLU A 126 13.12 -3.38 10.86
CA GLU A 126 11.69 -3.69 10.73
C GLU A 126 10.94 -2.56 9.99
N GLY A 127 11.26 -1.30 10.28
CA GLY A 127 10.71 -0.13 9.58
C GLY A 127 11.01 -0.15 8.08
N ILE A 128 12.24 -0.49 7.68
CA ILE A 128 12.63 -0.67 6.27
C ILE A 128 11.76 -1.75 5.61
N THR A 129 11.60 -2.90 6.27
CA THR A 129 10.76 -3.99 5.78
C THR A 129 9.31 -3.57 5.56
N TYR A 130 8.71 -2.77 6.48
CA TYR A 130 7.35 -2.27 6.28
C TYR A 130 7.23 -1.32 5.09
N ILE A 131 8.23 -0.47 4.85
CA ILE A 131 8.24 0.46 3.73
C ILE A 131 8.27 -0.31 2.41
N GLU A 132 9.20 -1.23 2.28
CA GLU A 132 9.36 -2.07 1.10
C GLU A 132 8.06 -2.84 0.79
N ARG A 133 7.46 -3.46 1.81
CA ARG A 133 6.18 -4.16 1.67
C ARG A 133 5.03 -3.24 1.28
N ARG A 134 4.94 -2.05 1.88
CA ARG A 134 3.91 -1.05 1.52
C ARG A 134 4.05 -0.67 0.05
N ASN A 135 5.26 -0.35 -0.39
CA ASN A 135 5.53 0.10 -1.75
C ASN A 135 5.16 -0.97 -2.79
N VAL A 136 5.54 -2.23 -2.56
CA VAL A 136 5.15 -3.35 -3.45
C VAL A 136 3.62 -3.52 -3.51
N LEU A 137 2.93 -3.39 -2.37
CA LEU A 137 1.46 -3.47 -2.35
C LEU A 137 0.80 -2.29 -3.06
N GLU A 138 1.40 -1.10 -3.03
CA GLU A 138 0.95 0.06 -3.81
C GLU A 138 1.17 -0.14 -5.31
N ILE A 139 2.30 -0.72 -5.72
CA ILE A 139 2.57 -1.11 -7.12
C ILE A 139 1.51 -2.11 -7.60
N MET A 140 1.26 -3.16 -6.81
CA MET A 140 0.23 -4.16 -7.14
C MET A 140 -1.17 -3.53 -7.25
N ARG A 141 -1.52 -2.60 -6.35
CA ARG A 141 -2.78 -1.85 -6.41
C ARG A 141 -2.87 -1.02 -7.68
N ASP A 142 -1.81 -0.31 -8.04
CA ASP A 142 -1.81 0.61 -9.17
C ASP A 142 -1.86 -0.16 -10.50
N GLU A 143 -1.12 -1.26 -10.63
CA GLU A 143 -1.21 -2.16 -11.78
C GLU A 143 -2.60 -2.82 -11.89
N ALA A 144 -3.18 -3.31 -10.78
CA ALA A 144 -4.52 -3.88 -10.78
C ALA A 144 -5.60 -2.82 -11.09
N ALA A 145 -5.39 -1.55 -10.72
CA ALA A 145 -6.27 -0.44 -11.05
C ALA A 145 -6.23 -0.13 -12.55
N ASP A 146 -5.05 -0.14 -13.17
CA ASP A 146 -4.88 0.06 -14.61
C ASP A 146 -5.52 -1.07 -15.41
N LEU A 147 -5.37 -2.33 -14.96
CA LEU A 147 -6.04 -3.49 -15.55
C LEU A 147 -7.58 -3.42 -15.41
N TYR A 148 -8.08 -2.96 -14.26
CA TYR A 148 -9.51 -2.71 -14.06
C TYR A 148 -10.04 -1.67 -15.05
N GLU A 149 -9.31 -0.57 -15.23
CA GLU A 149 -9.70 0.48 -16.18
C GLU A 149 -9.68 -0.03 -17.62
N ALA A 150 -8.66 -0.81 -17.99
CA ALA A 150 -8.58 -1.43 -19.31
C ALA A 150 -9.75 -2.38 -19.58
N GLN A 151 -10.20 -3.14 -18.58
CA GLN A 151 -11.27 -4.14 -18.73
C GLN A 151 -12.68 -3.55 -18.67
N THR A 152 -12.90 -2.49 -17.88
CA THR A 152 -14.24 -1.93 -17.60
C THR A 152 -14.49 -0.57 -18.24
N GLY A 153 -13.42 0.11 -18.70
CA GLY A 153 -13.45 1.51 -19.15
C GLY A 153 -13.69 2.53 -18.04
N SER A 154 -13.80 2.09 -16.78
CA SER A 154 -13.98 2.97 -15.62
C SER A 154 -12.71 3.04 -14.80
N ALA A 155 -12.32 4.23 -14.36
CA ALA A 155 -11.15 4.38 -13.50
C ALA A 155 -11.40 3.78 -12.11
N TRP A 156 -10.43 3.00 -11.61
CA TRP A 156 -10.52 2.39 -10.28
C TRP A 156 -10.29 3.43 -9.18
N ARG A 157 -11.16 3.43 -8.15
CA ARG A 157 -11.03 4.28 -6.96
C ARG A 157 -11.46 3.57 -5.69
N PRO A 158 -10.76 3.77 -4.56
CA PRO A 158 -11.21 3.22 -3.30
C PRO A 158 -12.55 3.85 -2.87
N ARG A 159 -13.48 3.02 -2.38
CA ARG A 159 -14.82 3.48 -1.95
C ARG A 159 -14.72 4.39 -0.71
N THR A 160 -13.70 4.20 0.11
CA THR A 160 -13.39 5.03 1.28
C THR A 160 -11.90 5.31 1.35
N GLY A 161 -11.53 6.55 1.64
CA GLY A 161 -10.13 7.01 1.68
C GLY A 161 -9.64 7.59 0.35
N SER A 162 -8.39 8.03 0.34
CA SER A 162 -7.71 8.55 -0.85
C SER A 162 -6.73 7.50 -1.40
N LYS A 163 -6.55 7.48 -2.73
CA LYS A 163 -5.49 6.71 -3.40
C LYS A 163 -4.19 7.52 -3.33
N VAL A 164 -3.47 7.40 -2.21
CA VAL A 164 -2.13 8.00 -2.04
C VAL A 164 -1.09 6.98 -2.52
N SER A 165 -0.11 7.43 -3.32
CA SER A 165 1.01 6.59 -3.78
C SER A 165 2.32 7.20 -3.28
N HIS A 166 3.14 6.40 -2.61
CA HIS A 166 4.42 6.80 -2.03
C HIS A 166 5.61 6.43 -2.93
N GLN A 167 5.36 5.91 -4.13
CA GLN A 167 6.38 5.37 -5.05
C GLN A 167 7.41 6.43 -5.54
N ALA A 168 7.02 7.70 -5.67
CA ALA A 168 7.91 8.78 -6.12
C ALA A 168 9.08 9.09 -5.15
N MET A 169 9.06 8.51 -3.95
CA MET A 169 9.99 8.81 -2.86
C MET A 169 11.24 7.93 -2.82
N THR A 170 11.22 6.77 -3.50
CA THR A 170 12.17 5.68 -3.20
C THR A 170 13.49 5.75 -3.98
N ALA A 171 13.69 6.77 -4.83
CA ALA A 171 14.90 6.88 -5.66
C ALA A 171 16.01 7.79 -5.08
N ALA A 172 15.80 8.45 -3.93
CA ALA A 172 16.73 9.47 -3.46
C ALA A 172 17.06 9.39 -1.95
N VAL A 173 18.35 9.12 -1.68
CA VAL A 173 19.19 9.60 -0.56
C VAL A 173 19.34 8.77 0.73
N ILE A 174 20.46 8.03 0.73
CA ILE A 174 21.59 7.85 1.68
C ILE A 174 21.57 8.57 3.07
N ASP A 175 22.07 7.81 4.07
CA ASP A 175 22.54 8.07 5.45
C ASP A 175 21.55 8.07 6.63
N SER A 176 21.87 7.24 7.63
CA SER A 176 20.98 6.64 8.64
C SER A 176 20.62 7.56 9.82
N ARG A 177 20.78 8.88 9.72
CA ARG A 177 20.25 9.84 10.72
C ARG A 177 19.33 10.89 10.12
N ASP A 178 19.56 11.24 8.86
CA ASP A 178 18.72 12.16 8.10
C ASP A 178 17.54 11.44 7.44
N PHE A 179 17.62 10.10 7.28
CA PHE A 179 16.57 9.27 6.69
C PHE A 179 15.18 9.51 7.28
N LEU A 180 15.01 9.50 8.61
CA LEU A 180 13.68 9.65 9.22
C LEU A 180 13.12 11.08 9.12
N ALA A 181 13.98 12.10 9.16
CA ALA A 181 13.57 13.50 9.07
C ALA A 181 13.28 13.91 7.62
N ALA A 182 14.17 13.56 6.69
CA ALA A 182 13.98 13.74 5.25
C ALA A 182 12.77 12.93 4.75
N ARG A 183 12.61 11.69 5.23
CA ARG A 183 11.43 10.87 4.93
C ARG A 183 10.16 11.44 5.54
N ARG A 184 10.14 11.93 6.79
CA ARG A 184 8.95 12.60 7.33
C ARG A 184 8.54 13.81 6.51
N HIS A 185 9.50 14.62 6.10
CA HIS A 185 9.22 15.76 5.23
C HIS A 185 8.54 15.26 3.95
N ALA A 186 9.13 14.26 3.33
CA ALA A 186 8.69 13.79 2.03
C ALA A 186 7.40 12.91 2.13
N GLU A 187 7.15 12.19 3.24
CA GLU A 187 5.89 11.49 3.53
C GLU A 187 4.78 12.46 3.92
N THR A 188 5.09 13.53 4.65
CA THR A 188 4.15 14.64 4.90
C THR A 188 3.79 15.32 3.58
N GLU A 189 4.75 15.49 2.67
CA GLU A 189 4.52 15.98 1.31
C GLU A 189 3.74 14.97 0.45
N VAL A 190 3.81 13.67 0.69
CA VAL A 190 2.96 12.67 -0.01
C VAL A 190 1.54 12.65 0.57
N LEU A 191 1.40 12.76 1.90
CA LEU A 191 0.11 12.87 2.58
C LEU A 191 -0.59 14.20 2.28
N VAL A 192 0.20 15.26 2.06
CA VAL A 192 -0.21 16.58 1.61
C VAL A 192 0.64 16.97 0.40
N PRO A 193 0.27 16.47 -0.80
CA PRO A 193 0.95 16.73 -2.07
C PRO A 193 1.48 18.17 -2.17
N ALA A 194 2.77 18.30 -2.46
CA ALA A 194 3.38 19.58 -2.81
C ALA A 194 2.66 20.15 -4.04
N GLY A 195 2.41 21.46 -4.05
CA GLY A 195 1.67 22.10 -5.12
C GLY A 195 0.54 23.03 -4.68
N THR A 196 -0.03 23.77 -5.63
CA THR A 196 -1.15 24.69 -5.38
C THR A 196 -2.45 23.90 -5.13
N LYS A 197 -3.05 24.06 -3.94
CA LYS A 197 -4.28 23.35 -3.56
C LYS A 197 -5.48 24.02 -4.22
N ILE A 198 -6.15 23.31 -5.12
CA ILE A 198 -7.36 23.79 -5.80
C ILE A 198 -8.53 22.95 -5.32
N ALA A 199 -9.42 23.54 -4.53
CA ALA A 199 -10.63 22.88 -4.07
C ALA A 199 -11.74 22.96 -5.12
N PHE A 200 -12.36 21.82 -5.41
CA PHE A 200 -13.51 21.69 -6.30
C PHE A 200 -14.68 21.07 -5.55
N ALA A 201 -15.82 21.75 -5.61
CA ALA A 201 -17.10 21.27 -5.09
C ALA A 201 -18.18 21.51 -6.14
N GLY A 202 -19.07 20.54 -6.30
CA GLY A 202 -20.17 20.64 -7.26
C GLY A 202 -21.34 19.73 -6.90
N GLY A 203 -22.51 20.06 -7.42
CA GLY A 203 -23.75 19.34 -7.12
C GLY A 203 -23.78 17.91 -7.68
N LEU A 204 -24.53 17.04 -7.00
CA LEU A 204 -24.74 15.64 -7.39
C LEU A 204 -25.44 15.50 -8.76
N ASP A 205 -26.26 16.49 -9.13
CA ASP A 205 -27.04 16.50 -10.38
C ASP A 205 -26.34 17.26 -11.52
N CYS A 206 -25.15 17.82 -11.26
CA CYS A 206 -24.39 18.53 -12.29
C CYS A 206 -23.58 17.52 -13.11
N ASN A 207 -23.94 17.38 -14.39
CA ASN A 207 -23.31 16.47 -15.35
C ASN A 207 -22.74 17.20 -16.58
N ASP A 208 -22.38 18.48 -16.43
CA ASP A 208 -21.80 19.28 -17.53
C ASP A 208 -20.30 18.99 -17.65
N HIS A 209 -19.97 17.90 -18.35
CA HIS A 209 -18.61 17.37 -18.48
C HIS A 209 -17.64 18.41 -19.08
N ASP A 210 -18.00 18.98 -20.23
CA ASP A 210 -17.13 19.88 -20.98
C ASP A 210 -16.80 21.12 -20.15
N ARG A 211 -17.82 21.71 -19.51
CA ARG A 211 -17.62 22.90 -18.68
C ARG A 211 -16.73 22.66 -17.48
N ILE A 212 -16.86 21.50 -16.82
CA ILE A 212 -16.01 21.13 -15.68
C ILE A 212 -14.56 20.92 -16.15
N TRP A 213 -14.37 20.20 -17.25
CA TRP A 213 -13.05 19.93 -17.81
C TRP A 213 -12.36 21.23 -18.27
N ASP A 214 -13.07 22.10 -18.99
CA ASP A 214 -12.54 23.40 -19.41
C ASP A 214 -12.13 24.28 -18.23
N ALA A 215 -12.91 24.27 -17.15
CA ALA A 215 -12.59 25.04 -15.95
C ALA A 215 -11.34 24.51 -15.25
N LEU A 216 -11.19 23.20 -15.17
CA LEU A 216 -10.04 22.55 -14.54
C LEU A 216 -8.78 22.64 -15.41
N ASP A 217 -8.89 22.51 -16.74
CA ASP A 217 -7.78 22.73 -17.67
C ASP A 217 -7.28 24.18 -17.57
N LYS A 218 -8.17 25.18 -17.48
CA LYS A 218 -7.78 26.57 -17.21
C LYS A 218 -7.12 26.77 -15.84
N ALA A 219 -7.55 26.04 -14.82
CA ALA A 219 -6.92 26.09 -13.50
C ALA A 219 -5.49 25.50 -13.57
N ARG A 220 -5.32 24.40 -14.28
CA ARG A 220 -4.02 23.76 -14.53
C ARG A 220 -3.06 24.64 -15.32
N GLU A 221 -3.56 25.35 -16.34
CA GLU A 221 -2.74 26.32 -17.08
C GLU A 221 -2.16 27.41 -16.17
N LYS A 222 -2.93 27.86 -15.17
CA LYS A 222 -2.49 28.87 -14.20
C LYS A 222 -1.63 28.29 -13.08
N HIS A 223 -1.90 27.04 -12.70
CA HIS A 223 -1.24 26.33 -11.60
C HIS A 223 -0.78 24.95 -12.10
N PRO A 224 0.34 24.87 -12.85
CA PRO A 224 0.83 23.60 -13.38
C PRO A 224 1.16 22.56 -12.31
N ASP A 225 1.45 23.01 -11.09
CA ASP A 225 1.75 22.21 -9.90
C ASP A 225 0.49 21.90 -9.07
N MET A 226 -0.72 22.04 -9.63
CA MET A 226 -1.93 21.94 -8.81
C MET A 226 -2.20 20.55 -8.23
N VAL A 227 -2.84 20.55 -7.05
CA VAL A 227 -3.39 19.38 -6.37
C VAL A 227 -4.88 19.59 -6.22
N LEU A 228 -5.69 18.67 -6.77
CA LEU A 228 -7.14 18.78 -6.76
C LEU A 228 -7.72 18.24 -5.44
N LEU A 229 -8.41 19.08 -4.68
CA LEU A 229 -9.15 18.66 -3.48
C LEU A 229 -10.65 18.57 -3.83
N HIS A 230 -11.30 17.45 -3.56
CA HIS A 230 -12.73 17.30 -3.83
C HIS A 230 -13.43 16.41 -2.79
N GLY A 231 -14.76 16.45 -2.77
CA GLY A 231 -15.58 15.77 -1.76
C GLY A 231 -15.80 14.27 -1.98
N GLY A 232 -15.20 13.68 -3.02
CA GLY A 232 -15.24 12.25 -3.28
C GLY A 232 -16.61 11.65 -3.61
N SER A 233 -17.61 12.45 -4.02
CA SER A 233 -18.90 11.90 -4.45
C SER A 233 -18.75 10.88 -5.59
N PRO A 234 -19.45 9.72 -5.53
CA PRO A 234 -19.39 8.71 -6.59
C PRO A 234 -20.20 9.07 -7.85
N ARG A 235 -20.89 10.23 -7.88
CA ARG A 235 -21.70 10.73 -9.00
C ARG A 235 -21.69 12.26 -9.05
N GLY A 236 -22.07 12.82 -10.21
CA GLY A 236 -22.17 14.26 -10.45
C GLY A 236 -20.81 14.94 -10.65
N ALA A 237 -20.78 16.25 -10.41
CA ALA A 237 -19.64 17.09 -10.76
C ALA A 237 -18.33 16.68 -10.09
N GLU A 238 -18.36 16.26 -8.82
CA GLU A 238 -17.15 15.83 -8.12
C GLU A 238 -16.58 14.52 -8.70
N ARG A 239 -17.40 13.63 -9.27
CA ARG A 239 -16.90 12.46 -10.01
C ARG A 239 -16.23 12.89 -11.31
N ILE A 240 -16.84 13.81 -12.04
CA ILE A 240 -16.32 14.33 -13.31
C ILE A 240 -14.96 15.01 -13.12
N ALA A 241 -14.84 15.88 -12.11
CA ALA A 241 -13.61 16.57 -11.77
C ALA A 241 -12.50 15.59 -11.38
N ALA A 242 -12.88 14.54 -10.65
CA ALA A 242 -11.95 13.53 -10.27
C ALA A 242 -11.47 12.74 -11.51
N CYS A 243 -12.35 12.34 -12.43
CA CYS A 243 -11.97 11.66 -13.68
C CYS A 243 -11.04 12.54 -14.54
N TRP A 244 -11.27 13.85 -14.57
CA TRP A 244 -10.36 14.80 -15.21
C TRP A 244 -8.95 14.75 -14.59
N ALA A 245 -8.85 14.74 -13.25
CA ALA A 245 -7.55 14.69 -12.58
C ALA A 245 -6.78 13.41 -12.89
N GLU A 246 -7.46 12.26 -12.93
CA GLU A 246 -6.87 10.99 -13.37
C GLU A 246 -6.37 11.06 -14.83
N ASN A 247 -7.21 11.53 -15.75
CA ASN A 247 -6.86 11.64 -17.17
C ASN A 247 -5.62 12.54 -17.38
N ARG A 248 -5.53 13.63 -16.62
CA ARG A 248 -4.41 14.58 -16.68
C ARG A 248 -3.23 14.21 -15.80
N LYS A 249 -3.30 13.09 -15.07
CA LYS A 249 -2.30 12.64 -14.08
C LYS A 249 -2.00 13.69 -13.02
N ILE A 250 -3.04 14.41 -12.59
CA ILE A 250 -3.00 15.40 -11.52
C ILE A 250 -3.25 14.72 -10.19
N THR A 251 -2.44 15.04 -9.18
CA THR A 251 -2.61 14.53 -7.82
C THR A 251 -3.94 15.02 -7.24
N GLN A 252 -4.75 14.11 -6.69
CA GLN A 252 -6.07 14.42 -6.12
C GLN A 252 -6.21 13.88 -4.69
N ILE A 253 -6.90 14.63 -3.83
CA ILE A 253 -7.26 14.23 -2.48
C ILE A 253 -8.77 14.26 -2.34
N ALA A 254 -9.36 13.12 -1.97
CA ALA A 254 -10.79 12.97 -1.78
C ALA A 254 -11.15 13.03 -0.28
N PHE A 255 -11.85 14.10 0.11
CA PHE A 255 -12.43 14.24 1.44
C PHE A 255 -13.85 13.68 1.42
N LYS A 256 -14.00 12.37 1.64
CA LYS A 256 -15.33 11.75 1.68
C LYS A 256 -16.03 12.04 3.01
N PRO A 257 -17.34 12.37 3.01
CA PRO A 257 -18.07 12.60 4.25
C PRO A 257 -18.10 11.32 5.10
N ASP A 258 -17.59 11.43 6.34
CA ASP A 258 -17.62 10.34 7.32
C ASP A 258 -18.97 10.32 8.04
N TRP A 259 -19.90 9.55 7.48
CA TRP A 259 -21.26 9.39 8.01
C TRP A 259 -21.28 8.70 9.38
N ASN A 260 -20.32 7.81 9.65
CA ASN A 260 -20.24 7.08 10.91
C ASN A 260 -19.84 8.01 12.07
N ARG A 261 -19.03 9.03 11.78
CA ARG A 261 -18.52 9.97 12.78
C ARG A 261 -19.36 11.23 12.94
N HIS A 262 -20.04 11.68 11.89
CA HIS A 262 -20.67 13.01 11.86
C HIS A 262 -22.14 13.03 11.43
N ALA A 263 -22.74 11.87 11.11
CA ALA A 263 -24.16 11.74 10.75
C ALA A 263 -24.61 12.84 9.76
N LYS A 264 -25.69 13.58 10.08
CA LYS A 264 -26.23 14.64 9.21
C LYS A 264 -25.29 15.83 8.98
N ALA A 265 -24.26 16.01 9.81
CA ALA A 265 -23.28 17.08 9.67
C ALA A 265 -22.07 16.67 8.81
N ALA A 266 -21.97 15.40 8.39
CA ALA A 266 -20.84 14.89 7.61
C ALA A 266 -20.57 15.67 6.32
N PRO A 267 -21.57 16.11 5.52
CA PRO A 267 -21.32 16.91 4.32
C PRO A 267 -20.79 18.32 4.61
N PHE A 268 -21.23 18.95 5.70
CA PHE A 268 -20.81 20.31 6.06
C PHE A 268 -19.40 20.30 6.66
N ARG A 269 -19.11 19.35 7.57
CA ARG A 269 -17.76 19.16 8.13
C ARG A 269 -16.73 18.80 7.07
N ARG A 270 -17.14 18.07 6.04
CA ARG A 270 -16.34 17.82 4.84
C ARG A 270 -15.99 19.12 4.10
N ASN A 271 -16.96 19.99 3.88
CA ASN A 271 -16.75 21.29 3.23
C ASN A 271 -15.81 22.19 4.04
N ASP A 272 -15.95 22.19 5.37
CA ASP A 272 -15.02 22.88 6.27
C ASP A 272 -13.59 22.35 6.14
N GLN A 273 -13.41 21.03 6.01
CA GLN A 273 -12.10 20.40 5.79
C GLN A 273 -11.51 20.68 4.41
N LEU A 274 -12.36 20.83 3.38
CA LEU A 274 -11.97 21.24 2.03
C LEU A 274 -11.61 22.73 1.93
N GLY A 275 -11.98 23.54 2.93
CA GLY A 275 -11.85 24.99 2.89
C GLY A 275 -12.87 25.70 1.98
N VAL A 276 -13.95 25.00 1.59
CA VAL A 276 -15.02 25.55 0.73
C VAL A 276 -16.20 25.90 1.63
N GLY A 277 -16.40 27.18 1.91
CA GLY A 277 -17.53 27.66 2.72
C GLY A 277 -18.87 27.27 2.10
N SER A 278 -19.83 26.89 2.94
CA SER A 278 -21.21 26.58 2.52
C SER A 278 -21.90 27.88 2.10
N GLY A 279 -21.84 28.19 0.80
CA GLY A 279 -22.61 29.25 0.15
C GLY A 279 -23.83 28.70 -0.56
#